data_AF-A0A1G9V2B7-F1
#
_entry.id   AF-A0A1G9V2B7-F1
#
_cell.length_a   1.000
_cell.length_b   1.000
_cell.length_c   1.000
_cell.angle_alpha   90.00
_cell.angle_beta   90.00
_cell.angle_gamma   90.00
#
_symmetry.space_group_name_H-M   'P 1'
#
loop_
_entity.id
_entity.type
_entity.pdbx_description
1 polymer ?
#
loop_
_entity_poly.entity_id
_entity_poly.type
_entity_poly.pdbx_seq_one_letter_code
_entity_poly.pdbx_strand_id
1 'polypeptide(L)'
;MKLLHRLLPALVFFTLVLSGCSLPPENPLSRQDLARTNIYRLYQIEESPEAVLNALNRQGEVVLEGHYRQRPVYIKLLSTSEGIEVSHYNR
;
A
#
# COMPACT_ATOMS: atom_id res chain seq x y z
N MET A 1 22.05 -29.62 21.58
CA MET A 1 21.10 -28.56 22.06
C MET A 1 21.75 -27.18 22.31
N LYS A 2 23.01 -27.09 22.76
CA LYS A 2 23.68 -25.79 23.04
C LYS A 2 23.93 -24.90 21.81
N LEU A 3 24.14 -25.49 20.63
CA LEU A 3 24.34 -24.77 19.36
C LEU A 3 23.05 -24.10 18.87
N LEU A 4 21.90 -24.78 19.03
CA LEU A 4 20.59 -24.28 18.63
C LEU A 4 20.20 -23.00 19.39
N HIS A 5 20.50 -22.95 20.70
CA HIS A 5 20.23 -21.77 21.54
C HIS A 5 21.10 -20.55 21.17
N ARG A 6 22.29 -20.77 20.60
CA ARG A 6 23.16 -19.67 20.14
C ARG A 6 22.71 -19.07 18.80
N LEU A 7 22.03 -19.85 17.98
CA LEU A 7 21.53 -19.41 16.66
C LEU A 7 20.12 -18.79 16.73
N LEU A 8 19.35 -19.11 17.77
CA LEU A 8 18.00 -18.59 18.02
C LEU A 8 17.90 -17.04 18.00
N PRO A 9 18.76 -16.27 18.70
CA PRO A 9 18.65 -14.81 18.68
C PRO A 9 18.98 -14.20 17.31
N ALA A 10 19.93 -14.79 16.57
CA ALA A 10 20.26 -14.35 15.22
C ALA A 10 19.10 -14.62 14.25
N LEU A 11 18.42 -15.75 14.40
CA LEU A 11 17.23 -16.10 13.62
C LEU A 11 16.08 -15.12 13.90
N VAL A 12 15.79 -14.83 15.17
CA VAL A 12 14.76 -13.86 15.57
C VAL A 12 15.07 -12.46 15.04
N PHE A 13 16.31 -12.01 15.16
CA PHE A 13 16.75 -10.73 14.60
C PHE A 13 16.57 -10.69 13.08
N PHE A 14 16.95 -11.75 12.37
CA PHE A 14 16.79 -11.84 10.92
C PHE A 14 15.31 -11.78 10.49
N THR A 15 14.41 -12.45 11.22
CA THR A 15 12.97 -12.38 10.93
C THR A 15 12.36 -11.01 11.18
N LEU A 16 12.85 -10.25 12.18
CA LEU A 16 12.36 -8.90 12.49
C LEU A 16 12.80 -7.86 11.44
N VAL A 17 13.97 -8.04 10.82
CA VAL A 17 14.43 -7.13 9.76
C VAL A 17 13.64 -7.33 8.46
N LEU A 18 13.05 -8.50 8.25
CA LEU A 18 12.28 -8.82 7.04
C LEU A 18 10.80 -8.36 7.10
N SER A 19 10.28 -7.96 8.25
CA SER A 19 8.87 -7.55 8.40
C SER A 19 8.57 -6.10 7.98
N GLY A 20 9.52 -5.40 7.35
CA GLY A 20 9.36 -4.01 6.89
C GLY A 20 8.74 -3.83 5.49
N CYS A 21 8.35 -4.91 4.82
CA CYS A 21 7.69 -4.83 3.52
C CYS A 21 6.23 -4.38 3.72
N SER A 22 5.72 -3.52 2.84
CA SER A 22 4.30 -3.18 2.77
C SER A 22 3.49 -4.47 2.71
N LEU A 23 2.87 -4.83 3.83
CA LEU A 23 2.06 -6.02 3.94
C LEU A 23 0.70 -5.72 3.34
N PRO A 24 0.08 -6.70 2.64
CA PRO A 24 -1.31 -6.57 2.28
C PRO A 24 -2.16 -6.34 3.54
N PRO A 25 -3.30 -5.65 3.42
CA PRO A 25 -4.17 -5.44 4.56
C PRO A 25 -4.68 -6.75 5.16
N GLU A 26 -4.89 -6.75 6.46
CA GLU A 26 -5.47 -7.89 7.18
C GLU A 26 -6.86 -8.24 6.66
N ASN A 27 -7.66 -7.23 6.32
CA ASN A 27 -8.96 -7.38 5.68
C ASN A 27 -8.91 -6.79 4.26
N PRO A 28 -9.28 -7.54 3.21
CA PRO A 28 -9.29 -7.02 1.86
C PRO A 28 -10.16 -5.77 1.72
N LEU A 29 -9.59 -4.73 1.13
CA LEU A 29 -10.28 -3.48 0.80
C LEU A 29 -11.34 -3.72 -0.27
N SER A 30 -12.47 -3.04 -0.10
CA SER A 30 -13.61 -3.09 -1.02
C SER A 30 -13.67 -1.88 -1.95
N ARG A 31 -14.52 -1.98 -2.98
CA ARG A 31 -14.89 -0.83 -3.82
C ARG A 31 -15.44 0.35 -3.01
N GLN A 32 -16.13 0.07 -1.91
CA GLN A 32 -16.69 1.12 -1.07
C GLN A 32 -15.58 1.87 -0.32
N ASP A 33 -14.54 1.18 0.12
CA ASP A 33 -13.39 1.81 0.77
C ASP A 33 -12.64 2.72 -0.19
N LEU A 34 -12.40 2.25 -1.43
CA LEU A 34 -11.81 3.08 -2.47
C LEU A 34 -12.69 4.27 -2.82
N ALA A 35 -14.02 4.10 -2.91
CA ALA A 35 -14.92 5.21 -3.22
C ALA A 35 -14.89 6.32 -2.15
N ARG A 36 -14.73 5.98 -0.86
CA ARG A 36 -14.65 6.97 0.24
C ARG A 36 -13.46 7.91 0.11
N THR A 37 -12.37 7.47 -0.51
CA THR A 37 -11.18 8.31 -0.75
C THR A 37 -11.41 9.44 -1.76
N ASN A 38 -12.47 9.32 -2.59
CA ASN A 38 -12.74 10.22 -3.71
C ASN A 38 -11.62 10.28 -4.77
N ILE A 39 -10.70 9.31 -4.90
CA ILE A 39 -9.55 9.46 -5.82
C ILE A 39 -9.98 9.77 -7.25
N TYR A 40 -10.98 9.05 -7.78
CA TYR A 40 -11.45 9.22 -9.17
C TYR A 40 -12.26 10.49 -9.40
N ARG A 41 -12.68 11.16 -8.31
CA ARG A 41 -13.30 12.49 -8.37
C ARG A 41 -12.24 13.60 -8.31
N LEU A 42 -11.16 13.37 -7.56
CA LEU A 42 -10.11 14.37 -7.32
C LEU A 42 -9.03 14.36 -8.40
N TYR A 43 -8.75 13.20 -8.99
CA TYR A 43 -7.65 12.98 -9.91
C TYR A 43 -8.14 12.36 -11.21
N GLN A 44 -7.45 12.69 -12.30
CA GLN A 44 -7.54 11.94 -13.55
C GLN A 44 -6.51 10.82 -13.51
N ILE A 45 -6.96 9.57 -13.44
CA ILE A 45 -6.17 8.34 -13.29
C ILE A 45 -6.60 7.38 -14.40
N GLU A 46 -5.66 6.67 -15.02
CA GLU A 46 -5.95 5.75 -16.12
C GLU A 46 -6.35 4.35 -15.64
N GLU A 47 -5.75 3.90 -14.53
CA GLU A 47 -6.02 2.58 -13.96
C GLU A 47 -7.47 2.46 -13.49
N SER A 48 -8.08 1.31 -13.78
CA SER A 48 -9.45 1.02 -13.32
C SER A 48 -9.50 0.82 -11.80
N PRO A 49 -10.66 1.09 -11.14
CA PRO A 49 -10.83 0.86 -9.71
C PRO A 49 -10.44 -0.56 -9.26
N GLU A 50 -10.69 -1.55 -10.12
CA GLU A 50 -10.37 -2.96 -9.87
C GLU A 50 -8.86 -3.21 -9.89
N ALA A 51 -8.14 -2.59 -10.83
CA ALA A 51 -6.69 -2.70 -10.91
C ALA A 51 -6.03 -2.10 -9.65
N VAL A 52 -6.51 -0.93 -9.22
CA VAL A 52 -6.03 -0.25 -8.00
C VAL A 52 -6.32 -1.10 -6.76
N LEU A 53 -7.53 -1.64 -6.61
CA LEU A 53 -7.88 -2.52 -5.49
C LEU A 53 -7.07 -3.79 -5.46
N ASN A 54 -6.85 -4.41 -6.63
CA ASN A 54 -6.04 -5.62 -6.73
C ASN A 54 -4.59 -5.35 -6.30
N ALA A 55 -4.01 -4.21 -6.71
CA ALA A 55 -2.68 -3.82 -6.26
C ALA A 55 -2.64 -3.60 -4.74
N LEU A 56 -3.55 -2.79 -4.19
CA LEU A 56 -3.62 -2.52 -2.75
C LEU A 56 -3.81 -3.79 -1.91
N ASN A 57 -4.69 -4.69 -2.32
CA ASN A 57 -4.96 -5.93 -1.57
C ASN A 57 -3.82 -6.96 -1.67
N ARG A 58 -2.94 -6.85 -2.66
CA ARG A 58 -1.78 -7.74 -2.81
C ARG A 58 -0.50 -7.17 -2.22
N GLN A 59 -0.32 -5.86 -2.30
CA GLN A 59 0.95 -5.18 -2.03
C GLN A 59 0.87 -4.20 -0.87
N GLY A 60 -0.33 -3.90 -0.35
CA GLY A 60 -0.54 -2.90 0.69
C GLY A 60 -0.41 -1.46 0.22
N GLU A 61 0.22 -1.20 -0.93
CA GLU A 61 0.38 0.14 -1.49
C GLU A 61 0.36 0.12 -3.03
N VAL A 62 0.09 1.27 -3.63
CA VAL A 62 0.26 1.50 -5.07
C VAL A 62 0.57 2.98 -5.34
N VAL A 63 1.45 3.24 -6.31
CA VAL A 63 1.71 4.59 -6.83
C VAL A 63 1.18 4.65 -8.25
N LEU A 64 0.36 5.66 -8.53
CA LEU A 64 -0.30 5.87 -9.82
C LEU A 64 0.20 7.16 -10.45
N GLU A 65 0.28 7.19 -11.79
CA GLU A 65 0.43 8.44 -12.52
C GLU A 65 -0.95 9.07 -12.74
N GLY A 66 -1.04 10.40 -12.66
CA GLY A 66 -2.30 11.07 -12.91
C GLY A 66 -2.18 12.59 -12.99
N HIS A 67 -3.34 13.25 -13.02
CA HIS A 67 -3.41 14.72 -13.02
C HIS A 67 -4.29 15.24 -11.89
N TYR A 68 -3.81 16.29 -11.20
CA TYR A 68 -4.58 17.09 -10.26
C TYR A 68 -4.68 18.52 -10.77
N ARG A 69 -5.90 18.96 -11.15
CA ARG A 69 -6.14 20.30 -11.72
C ARG A 69 -5.17 20.61 -12.89
N GLN A 70 -5.09 19.70 -13.86
CA GLN A 70 -4.21 19.78 -15.05
C GLN A 70 -2.70 19.71 -14.78
N ARG A 71 -2.26 19.44 -13.55
CA ARG A 71 -0.83 19.24 -13.23
C ARG A 71 -0.52 17.76 -13.09
N PRO A 72 0.56 17.25 -13.71
CA PRO A 72 0.95 15.86 -13.57
C PRO A 72 1.43 15.60 -12.14
N VAL A 73 0.98 14.51 -11.54
CA VAL A 73 1.29 14.11 -10.17
C VAL A 73 1.51 12.60 -10.07
N TYR A 74 2.30 12.19 -9.08
CA TYR A 74 2.30 10.82 -8.57
C TYR A 74 1.35 10.73 -7.39
N ILE A 75 0.43 9.77 -7.42
CA ILE A 75 -0.59 9.58 -6.40
C ILE A 75 -0.27 8.29 -5.65
N LYS A 76 0.09 8.39 -4.38
CA LYS A 76 0.35 7.22 -3.52
C LYS A 76 -0.92 6.87 -2.75
N LEU A 77 -1.32 5.61 -2.86
CA LEU A 77 -2.35 5.01 -2.04
C LEU A 77 -1.70 3.98 -1.12
N LEU A 78 -2.01 4.06 0.17
CA LEU A 78 -1.51 3.15 1.19
C LEU A 78 -2.68 2.54 1.95
N SER A 79 -2.68 1.23 2.06
CA SER A 79 -3.60 0.49 2.90
C SER A 79 -3.13 0.56 4.36
N THR A 80 -4.02 1.04 5.24
CA THR A 80 -3.77 1.18 6.67
C THR A 80 -4.85 0.43 7.45
N SER A 81 -4.67 0.28 8.76
CA SER A 81 -5.70 -0.26 9.64
C SER A 81 -6.99 0.59 9.67
N GLU A 82 -6.92 1.86 9.29
CA GLU A 82 -8.05 2.79 9.29
C GLU A 82 -8.73 2.93 7.92
N GLY A 83 -8.17 2.30 6.88
CA GLY A 83 -8.64 2.39 5.49
C GLY A 83 -7.54 2.78 4.53
N ILE A 84 -7.85 3.59 3.52
CA ILE A 84 -6.91 3.96 2.46
C ILE A 84 -6.45 5.40 2.69
N GLU A 85 -5.16 5.58 2.93
CA GLU A 85 -4.51 6.89 2.95
C GLU A 85 -4.09 7.28 1.53
N VAL A 86 -4.33 8.53 1.16
CA VAL A 86 -4.01 9.06 -0.18
C VAL A 86 -3.14 10.30 -0.05
N SER A 87 -1.99 10.30 -0.71
CA SER A 87 -1.11 11.45 -0.85
C SER A 87 -0.72 11.64 -2.31
N HIS A 88 -0.24 12.83 -2.68
CA HIS A 88 0.34 13.05 -4.00
C HIS A 88 1.60 13.88 -3.94
N TYR A 89 2.41 13.75 -4.98
CA TYR A 89 3.67 14.46 -5.17
C TYR A 89 3.69 15.06 -6.58
N ASN A 90 4.32 16.22 -6.74
CA ASN A 90 4.54 16.75 -8.08
C ASN A 90 5.48 15.80 -8.84
N ARG A 91 5.12 15.54 -10.10
CA ARG A 91 5.95 14.79 -11.03
C ARG A 91 7.00 15.69 -11.67
#